data_AF-A0A257QP28-F1
#
_entry.id   AF-A0A257QP28-F1
#
_cell.length_a   1.000
_cell.length_b   1.000
_cell.length_c   1.000
_cell.angle_alpha   90.00
_cell.angle_beta   90.00
_cell.angle_gamma   90.00
#
_symmetry.space_group_name_H-M   'P 1'
#
loop_
_entity.id
_entity.type
_entity.pdbx_description
1 polymer ?
#
loop_
_entity_poly.entity_id
_entity_poly.type
_entity_poly.pdbx_seq_one_letter_code
_entity_poly.pdbx_strand_id
1 'polypeptide(L)'
;MLHATKSITKIFVVLALIGLNCCTDTADTFPLNDAAKQLGPVKVSFVRTGIGSGPVTITMADGEVLTGRYHVAFGTAESVAFSGGTSASALAITDGPVQFVATGPKTQILCRGNSNTMGHGSGQCQTYDGAIWAVSW
;
A
#
# COMPACT_ATOMS: atom_id res chain seq x y z
N MET A 1 -38.06 -37.85 -12.06
CA MET A 1 -38.16 -36.37 -12.21
C MET A 1 -38.91 -35.86 -10.98
N LEU A 2 -38.41 -35.10 -10.02
CA LEU A 2 -37.35 -34.08 -9.92
C LEU A 2 -36.82 -34.12 -8.47
N HIS A 3 -35.50 -34.34 -8.29
CA HIS A 3 -34.79 -34.11 -7.01
C HIS A 3 -33.64 -33.13 -7.29
N ALA A 4 -33.97 -31.89 -7.69
CA ALA A 4 -32.97 -30.97 -8.24
C ALA A 4 -33.21 -29.48 -7.92
N THR A 5 -33.72 -29.14 -6.74
CA THR A 5 -34.05 -27.74 -6.41
C THR A 5 -33.43 -27.18 -5.13
N LYS A 6 -32.69 -27.96 -4.34
CA LYS A 6 -32.14 -27.48 -3.05
C LYS A 6 -30.66 -27.07 -3.04
N SER A 7 -29.88 -27.43 -4.07
CA SER A 7 -28.42 -27.18 -4.08
C SER A 7 -27.98 -25.90 -4.82
N ILE A 8 -28.88 -25.26 -5.58
CA ILE A 8 -28.53 -24.14 -6.46
C ILE A 8 -28.34 -22.84 -5.66
N THR A 9 -29.09 -22.65 -4.57
CA THR A 9 -29.06 -21.41 -3.76
C THR A 9 -27.75 -21.22 -2.97
N LYS A 10 -27.06 -22.31 -2.60
CA LYS A 10 -25.80 -22.22 -1.83
C LYS A 10 -24.58 -21.85 -2.68
N ILE A 11 -24.62 -22.12 -3.98
CA ILE A 11 -23.51 -21.86 -4.90
C ILE A 11 -23.42 -20.35 -5.24
N PHE A 12 -24.56 -19.65 -5.28
CA PHE A 12 -24.59 -18.22 -5.60
C PHE A 12 -23.96 -17.33 -4.51
N VAL A 13 -24.00 -17.74 -3.23
CA VAL A 13 -23.42 -16.96 -2.12
C VAL A 13 -21.89 -17.06 -2.10
N VAL A 14 -21.32 -18.21 -2.50
CA VAL A 14 -19.86 -18.40 -2.55
C VAL A 14 -19.24 -17.61 -3.72
N LEU A 15 -19.95 -17.47 -4.85
CA LEU A 15 -19.47 -16.71 -6.01
C LEU A 15 -19.48 -15.19 -5.78
N ALA A 16 -20.40 -14.68 -4.95
CA ALA A 16 -20.47 -13.26 -4.60
C ALA A 16 -19.30 -12.79 -3.71
N LEU A 17 -18.63 -13.71 -3.00
CA LEU A 17 -17.51 -13.40 -2.10
C LEU A 17 -16.15 -13.32 -2.81
N ILE A 18 -16.05 -13.70 -4.09
CA ILE A 18 -14.79 -13.70 -4.86
C ILE A 18 -14.58 -12.36 -5.60
N GLY A 19 -15.59 -11.49 -5.62
CA GLY A 19 -15.62 -10.27 -6.44
C GLY A 19 -15.14 -8.97 -5.78
N LEU A 20 -14.63 -9.00 -4.55
CA LEU A 20 -13.96 -7.82 -3.98
C LEU A 20 -12.54 -7.76 -4.56
N ASN A 21 -12.45 -7.27 -5.80
CA ASN A 21 -11.21 -6.81 -6.42
C ASN A 21 -10.62 -5.71 -5.54
N CYS A 22 -9.82 -6.09 -4.56
CA CYS A 22 -8.88 -5.18 -3.93
C CYS A 22 -7.92 -4.73 -5.04
N CYS A 23 -8.10 -3.50 -5.51
CA CYS A 23 -7.15 -2.86 -6.42
C CYS A 23 -5.77 -2.94 -5.77
N THR A 24 -4.92 -3.77 -6.37
CA THR A 24 -3.52 -3.87 -5.98
C THR A 24 -2.78 -2.81 -6.77
N ASP A 25 -2.29 -1.80 -6.07
CA ASP A 25 -1.47 -0.75 -6.65
C ASP A 25 -0.01 -1.25 -6.69
N THR A 26 0.74 -0.81 -7.71
CA THR A 26 2.17 -1.10 -7.86
C THR A 26 2.97 0.19 -7.88
N ALA A 27 4.13 0.21 -7.23
CA ALA A 27 5.04 1.34 -7.28
C ALA A 27 6.16 1.12 -8.30
N ASP A 28 6.55 2.20 -8.98
CA ASP A 28 7.76 2.28 -9.78
C ASP A 28 8.98 2.41 -8.86
N THR A 29 10.08 1.74 -9.22
CA THR A 29 11.31 1.74 -8.41
C THR A 29 12.55 2.05 -9.23
N PHE A 30 13.45 2.84 -8.64
CA PHE A 30 14.68 3.29 -9.30
C PHE A 30 15.88 3.12 -8.35
N PRO A 31 16.96 2.41 -8.76
CA PRO A 31 18.12 2.22 -7.91
C PRO A 31 18.88 3.54 -7.70
N LEU A 32 19.22 3.87 -6.46
CA LEU A 32 19.93 5.10 -6.08
C LEU A 32 21.41 4.90 -5.77
N ASN A 33 21.85 3.67 -5.56
CA ASN A 33 23.26 3.35 -5.31
C ASN A 33 23.71 2.06 -6.00
N ASP A 34 25.03 1.80 -5.99
CA ASP A 34 25.59 0.67 -6.71
C ASP A 34 25.16 -0.69 -6.13
N ALA A 35 24.93 -0.76 -4.81
CA ALA A 35 24.36 -1.95 -4.18
C ALA A 35 22.94 -2.27 -4.73
N ALA A 36 22.08 -1.27 -4.89
CA ALA A 36 20.78 -1.44 -5.51
C ALA A 36 20.87 -1.78 -7.00
N LYS A 37 21.82 -1.19 -7.74
CA LYS A 37 22.04 -1.55 -9.16
C LYS A 37 22.47 -3.01 -9.31
N GLN A 38 23.31 -3.51 -8.41
CA GLN A 38 23.76 -4.90 -8.41
C GLN A 38 22.64 -5.88 -8.05
N LEU A 39 21.80 -5.53 -7.07
CA LEU A 39 20.63 -6.33 -6.70
C LEU A 39 19.51 -6.26 -7.73
N GLY A 40 19.47 -5.22 -8.57
CA GLY A 40 18.49 -5.07 -9.64
C GLY A 40 17.18 -4.38 -9.19
N PRO A 41 16.18 -4.33 -10.09
CA PRO A 41 14.91 -3.67 -9.81
C PRO A 41 14.09 -4.45 -8.78
N VAL A 42 13.40 -3.74 -7.89
CA VAL A 42 12.45 -4.33 -6.93
C VAL A 42 11.03 -3.97 -7.34
N LYS A 43 10.07 -4.87 -7.15
CA LYS A 43 8.65 -4.58 -7.40
C LYS A 43 7.92 -4.43 -6.08
N VAL A 44 7.26 -3.32 -5.86
CA VAL A 44 6.47 -3.08 -4.65
C VAL A 44 4.99 -3.11 -5.02
N SER A 45 4.24 -3.99 -4.37
CA SER A 45 2.79 -4.10 -4.49
C SER A 45 2.14 -3.83 -3.14
N PHE A 46 1.11 -3.00 -3.12
CA PHE A 46 0.36 -2.73 -1.90
C PHE A 46 -1.13 -2.77 -2.16
N VAL A 47 -1.86 -3.28 -1.17
CA VAL A 47 -3.32 -3.29 -1.22
C VAL A 47 -3.83 -2.09 -0.47
N ARG A 48 -4.47 -1.17 -1.20
CA ARG A 48 -5.10 -0.01 -0.60
C ARG A 48 -6.35 -0.42 0.13
N THR A 49 -6.31 -0.35 1.47
CA THR A 49 -7.55 -0.40 2.26
C THR A 49 -7.85 1.04 2.70
N GLY A 50 -9.11 1.47 2.64
CA GLY A 50 -9.53 2.85 2.93
C GLY A 50 -9.28 3.35 4.36
N ILE A 51 -8.46 2.64 5.14
CA ILE A 51 -8.20 2.86 6.57
C ILE A 51 -6.72 3.21 6.83
N GLY A 52 -5.98 3.65 5.80
CA GLY A 52 -4.59 4.10 5.99
C GLY A 52 -3.63 3.02 6.49
N SER A 53 -3.94 1.75 6.26
CA SER A 53 -3.00 0.66 6.49
C SER A 53 -3.33 -0.52 5.59
N GLY A 54 -2.37 -1.39 5.32
CA GLY A 54 -2.62 -2.54 4.47
C GLY A 54 -1.41 -3.45 4.32
N PRO A 55 -1.61 -4.65 3.74
CA PRO A 55 -0.49 -5.52 3.40
C PRO A 55 0.34 -4.89 2.28
N VAL A 56 1.65 -5.11 2.36
CA VAL A 56 2.61 -4.78 1.31
C VAL A 56 3.46 -6.01 1.01
N THR A 57 3.73 -6.20 -0.28
CA THR A 57 4.57 -7.26 -0.81
C THR A 57 5.66 -6.62 -1.65
N ILE A 58 6.91 -7.03 -1.42
CA ILE A 58 8.05 -6.62 -2.24
C ILE A 58 8.65 -7.85 -2.87
N THR A 59 8.84 -7.83 -4.19
CA THR A 59 9.53 -8.89 -4.92
C THR A 59 10.90 -8.36 -5.34
N MET A 60 11.95 -9.01 -4.84
CA MET A 60 13.34 -8.74 -5.23
C MET A 60 13.62 -9.29 -6.63
N ALA A 61 14.72 -8.85 -7.26
CA ALA A 61 15.07 -9.32 -8.60
C ALA A 61 15.43 -10.81 -8.65
N ASP A 62 15.89 -11.39 -7.54
CA ASP A 62 16.18 -12.83 -7.41
C ASP A 62 14.92 -13.68 -7.17
N GLY A 63 13.74 -13.05 -7.10
CA GLY A 63 12.46 -13.69 -6.84
C GLY A 63 12.12 -13.85 -5.35
N GLU A 64 12.96 -13.38 -4.43
CA GLU A 64 12.60 -13.34 -3.01
C GLU A 64 11.38 -12.45 -2.80
N VAL A 65 10.42 -12.94 -2.02
CA VAL A 65 9.21 -12.21 -1.65
C VAL A 65 9.28 -11.78 -0.20
N LEU A 66 9.26 -10.48 0.03
CA LEU A 66 9.17 -9.87 1.35
C LEU A 66 7.73 -9.45 1.61
N THR A 67 7.29 -9.64 2.84
CA THR A 67 5.93 -9.24 3.26
C THR A 67 6.01 -8.29 4.45
N GLY A 68 5.08 -7.35 4.49
CA GLY A 68 4.99 -6.36 5.55
C GLY A 68 3.59 -5.75 5.65
N ARG A 69 3.49 -4.71 6.46
CA ARG A 69 2.28 -3.88 6.55
C ARG A 69 2.65 -2.41 6.55
N TYR A 70 1.99 -1.63 5.70
CA TYR A 70 2.11 -0.18 5.70
C TYR A 70 1.08 0.48 6.59
N HIS A 71 1.45 1.66 7.09
CA HIS A 71 0.59 2.58 7.80
C HIS A 71 0.83 3.99 7.22
N VAL A 72 -0.24 4.65 6.81
CA VAL A 72 -0.27 6.05 6.38
C VAL A 72 -0.83 6.83 7.56
N ALA A 73 -0.03 7.72 8.14
CA ALA A 73 -0.54 8.64 9.14
C ALA A 73 -1.21 9.82 8.43
N PHE A 74 -2.51 9.73 8.17
CA PHE A 74 -3.27 10.88 7.66
C PHE A 74 -3.42 11.93 8.76
N GLY A 75 -3.13 13.19 8.45
CA GLY A 75 -3.41 14.31 9.34
C GLY A 75 -4.91 14.40 9.62
N THR A 76 -5.28 14.69 10.86
CA THR A 76 -6.67 15.01 11.22
C THR A 76 -7.11 16.26 10.45
N ALA A 77 -8.34 16.26 9.94
CA ALA A 77 -8.95 17.49 9.44
C ALA A 77 -9.02 18.51 10.58
N GLU A 78 -8.28 19.62 10.45
CA GLU A 78 -8.41 20.71 11.41
C GLU A 78 -9.62 21.56 11.03
N SER A 79 -10.66 21.49 11.86
CA SER A 79 -11.83 22.34 11.77
C SER A 79 -11.46 23.74 12.27
N VAL A 80 -11.27 24.71 11.37
CA VAL A 80 -11.22 26.13 11.73
C VAL A 80 -12.64 26.64 11.98
N ALA A 81 -13.06 26.69 13.25
CA ALA A 81 -14.33 27.30 13.64
C ALA A 81 -14.19 28.83 13.71
N PHE A 82 -14.84 29.56 12.79
CA PHE A 82 -14.98 31.01 12.90
C PHE A 82 -16.25 31.34 13.69
N SER A 83 -16.12 32.19 14.72
CA SER A 83 -17.27 32.77 15.44
C SER A 83 -17.91 33.86 14.56
N GLY A 84 -18.74 33.46 13.60
CA GLY A 84 -19.41 34.38 12.68
C GLY A 84 -19.98 33.63 11.47
N GLY A 85 -21.06 34.13 10.87
CA GLY A 85 -21.90 33.46 9.84
C GLY A 85 -21.25 33.13 8.49
N THR A 86 -19.96 32.84 8.47
CA THR A 86 -19.18 32.36 7.32
C THR A 86 -18.93 30.86 7.45
N SER A 87 -19.23 30.13 6.38
CA SER A 87 -18.98 28.68 6.29
C SER A 87 -17.49 28.37 6.47
N ALA A 88 -17.17 27.60 7.51
CA ALA A 88 -15.84 27.02 7.69
C ALA A 88 -15.58 25.95 6.61
N SER A 89 -14.47 26.09 5.88
CA SER A 89 -13.98 25.04 4.99
C SER A 89 -12.91 24.25 5.73
N ALA A 90 -13.08 22.94 5.86
CA ALA A 90 -12.02 22.09 6.41
C ALA A 90 -10.88 22.00 5.40
N LEU A 91 -9.68 22.42 5.80
CA LEU A 91 -8.46 22.10 5.06
C LEU A 91 -8.07 20.68 5.46
N ALA A 92 -8.32 19.72 4.57
CA ALA A 92 -7.78 18.38 4.74
C ALA A 92 -6.27 18.47 4.48
N ILE A 93 -5.45 18.30 5.53
CA ILE A 93 -4.01 18.04 5.36
C ILE A 93 -3.91 16.58 4.94
N THR A 94 -3.97 16.34 3.63
CA THR A 94 -4.18 15.02 3.02
C THR A 94 -2.93 14.18 2.85
N ASP A 95 -1.76 14.74 3.12
CA ASP A 95 -0.47 14.08 2.87
C ASP A 95 0.10 13.55 4.19
N GLY A 96 0.31 12.24 4.26
CA GLY A 96 0.74 11.54 5.45
C GLY A 96 2.06 10.80 5.25
N PRO A 97 2.95 10.76 6.26
CA PRO A 97 4.11 9.88 6.19
C PRO A 97 3.65 8.42 6.12
N VAL A 98 4.37 7.65 5.31
CA VAL A 98 4.22 6.20 5.17
C VAL A 98 5.53 5.56 5.59
N GLN A 99 5.45 4.62 6.53
CA GLN A 99 6.60 3.80 6.91
C GLN A 99 6.18 2.35 7.06
N PHE A 100 7.03 1.44 6.56
CA PHE A 100 6.88 0.02 6.81
C PHE A 100 8.19 -0.73 6.70
N VAL A 101 8.19 -1.91 7.32
CA VAL A 101 9.25 -2.91 7.16
C VAL A 101 8.64 -4.11 6.46
N ALA A 102 9.29 -4.58 5.39
CA ALA A 102 8.97 -5.84 4.75
C ALA A 102 10.13 -6.83 5.00
N THR A 103 9.79 -8.07 5.33
CA THR A 103 10.78 -9.11 5.67
C THR A 103 10.56 -10.36 4.82
N GLY A 104 11.65 -10.91 4.31
CA GLY A 104 11.73 -12.20 3.64
C GLY A 104 12.69 -13.15 4.36
N PRO A 105 12.95 -14.35 3.80
CA PRO A 105 13.86 -15.33 4.37
C PRO A 105 15.32 -14.87 4.51
N LYS A 106 15.77 -13.92 3.66
CA LYS A 106 17.17 -13.44 3.63
C LYS A 106 17.24 -11.93 3.77
N THR A 107 16.26 -11.22 3.25
CA THR A 107 16.29 -9.77 3.13
C THR A 107 15.27 -9.11 4.05
N GLN A 108 15.66 -7.99 4.65
CA GLN A 108 14.73 -7.07 5.27
C GLN A 108 14.89 -5.68 4.65
N ILE A 109 13.75 -5.06 4.32
CA ILE A 109 13.71 -3.72 3.73
C ILE A 109 12.88 -2.79 4.62
N LEU A 110 13.37 -1.58 4.80
CA LEU A 110 12.64 -0.47 5.39
C LEU A 110 12.28 0.52 4.29
N CYS A 111 10.99 0.83 4.16
CA CYS A 111 10.51 1.86 3.25
C CYS A 111 9.93 3.03 4.03
N ARG A 112 10.27 4.25 3.61
CA ARG A 112 9.80 5.52 4.16
C ARG A 112 9.44 6.47 3.04
N GLY A 113 8.35 7.21 3.19
CA GLY A 113 7.92 8.18 2.21
C GLY A 113 6.71 8.98 2.66
N ASN A 114 6.05 9.61 1.70
CA ASN A 114 4.81 10.35 1.90
C ASN A 114 3.78 9.85 0.88
N SER A 115 2.50 9.84 1.28
CA SER A 115 1.38 9.53 0.40
C SER A 115 0.28 10.55 0.58
N ASN A 116 -0.35 10.96 -0.52
CA ASN A 116 -1.56 11.78 -0.51
C ASN A 116 -2.83 10.90 -0.48
N THR A 117 -3.99 11.53 -0.23
CA THR A 117 -5.30 10.86 -0.23
C THR A 117 -5.74 10.35 -1.60
N MET A 118 -5.24 10.94 -2.69
CA MET A 118 -5.48 10.46 -4.06
C MET A 118 -4.68 9.20 -4.37
N GLY A 119 -3.71 8.85 -3.52
CA GLY A 119 -2.95 7.64 -3.65
C GLY A 119 -1.63 7.72 -4.35
N HIS A 120 -1.18 8.92 -4.65
CA HIS A 120 0.16 9.13 -5.11
C HIS A 120 1.08 9.33 -3.93
N GLY A 121 2.29 8.81 -4.04
CA GLY A 121 3.29 8.94 -3.01
C GLY A 121 4.68 8.70 -3.57
N SER A 122 5.66 9.11 -2.80
CA SER A 122 7.06 8.83 -3.11
C SER A 122 7.84 8.57 -1.85
N GLY A 123 8.95 7.87 -1.98
CA GLY A 123 9.78 7.53 -0.86
C GLY A 123 11.07 6.84 -1.26
N GLN A 124 11.65 6.19 -0.26
CA GLN A 124 12.88 5.43 -0.39
C GLN A 124 12.72 4.10 0.35
N CYS A 125 13.15 3.02 -0.29
CA CYS A 125 13.30 1.71 0.32
C CYS A 125 14.79 1.38 0.47
N GLN A 126 15.17 0.84 1.62
CA GLN A 126 16.56 0.50 1.94
C GLN A 126 16.64 -0.88 2.60
N THR A 127 17.55 -1.74 2.12
CA THR A 127 17.93 -2.97 2.82
C THR A 127 18.91 -2.68 3.97
N TYR A 128 19.01 -3.60 4.94
CA TYR A 128 19.95 -3.47 6.07
C TYR A 128 21.41 -3.48 5.61
N ASP A 129 21.68 -4.23 4.54
CA ASP A 129 22.91 -4.35 3.79
C ASP A 129 23.21 -3.11 2.90
N GLY A 130 22.32 -2.12 2.89
CA GLY A 130 22.61 -0.78 2.40
C GLY A 130 22.22 -0.52 0.94
N ALA A 131 21.50 -1.41 0.27
CA ALA A 131 20.94 -1.12 -1.04
C ALA A 131 19.75 -0.18 -0.94
N ILE A 132 19.68 0.82 -1.83
CA ILE A 132 18.71 1.92 -1.76
C ILE A 132 18.00 2.13 -3.09
N TRP A 133 16.66 2.19 -3.06
CA TRP A 133 15.81 2.53 -4.21
C TRP A 133 14.91 3.73 -3.88
N ALA A 134 14.72 4.61 -4.85
CA ALA A 134 13.56 5.51 -4.87
C ALA A 134 12.32 4.72 -5.27
N VAL A 135 11.18 5.06 -4.68
CA VAL A 135 9.87 4.48 -4.97
C VAL A 135 8.87 5.58 -5.25
N SER A 136 8.02 5.40 -6.25
CA SER A 136 6.92 6.29 -6.59
C SER A 136 5.66 5.48 -6.89
N TRP A 137 4.52 5.92 -6.38
CA TRP A 137 3.20 5.33 -6.63
C TRP A 137 2.13 6.41 -6.78
#